data_AF-A0A1A7BIE6-F1
#
_entry.id   AF-A0A1A7BIE6-F1
#
_cell.length_a   1.000
_cell.length_b   1.000
_cell.length_c   1.000
_cell.angle_alpha   90.00
_cell.angle_beta   90.00
_cell.angle_gamma   90.00
#
_symmetry.space_group_name_H-M   'P 1'
#
loop_
_entity.id
_entity.type
_entity.pdbx_description
1 polymer ?
#
loop_
_entity_poly.entity_id
_entity_poly.type
_entity_poly.pdbx_seq_one_letter_code
_entity_poly.pdbx_strand_id
1 'polypeptide(L)'
;MLGLTFAALALLAQTSEIVWRDAETVEVTVTFAAKDRGNPFPQGTALLKARAAEACGDKGTPAAQGEPVVTGIAMAGGKPQVSMSGVYACRKS
;
A
#
# COMPACT_ATOMS: atom_id res chain seq x y z
N MET A 1 38.43 9.62 -11.96
CA MET A 1 38.18 9.50 -10.52
C MET A 1 36.77 9.98 -10.24
N LEU A 2 36.05 9.24 -9.38
CA LEU A 2 34.89 9.67 -8.59
C LEU A 2 33.68 10.14 -9.43
N GLY A 3 32.64 9.36 -9.63
CA GLY A 3 32.10 8.30 -8.80
C GLY A 3 30.59 8.46 -8.97
N LEU A 4 30.01 7.69 -9.89
CA LEU A 4 28.56 7.54 -9.98
C LEU A 4 28.13 7.00 -8.61
N THR A 5 27.67 7.88 -7.74
CA THR A 5 27.09 7.51 -6.46
C THR A 5 25.78 6.80 -6.78
N PHE A 6 25.87 5.48 -6.94
CA PHE A 6 24.76 4.57 -6.74
C PHE A 6 24.33 4.69 -5.27
N ALA A 7 23.60 5.76 -4.93
CA ALA A 7 22.76 5.79 -3.75
C ALA A 7 21.51 4.95 -4.04
N ALA A 8 21.72 3.67 -4.32
CA ALA A 8 20.71 2.66 -4.55
C ALA A 8 20.71 1.64 -3.41
N LEU A 9 20.84 2.09 -2.15
CA LEU A 9 20.75 1.21 -0.99
C LEU A 9 20.12 1.94 0.19
N ALA A 10 18.78 1.83 0.27
CA ALA A 10 17.97 1.76 1.51
C ALA A 10 16.51 2.27 1.36
N LEU A 11 15.92 2.37 0.16
CA LEU A 11 14.45 2.43 0.07
C LEU A 11 13.88 1.05 0.40
N LEU A 12 13.61 0.81 1.68
CA LEU A 12 12.99 -0.42 2.17
C LEU A 12 11.55 -0.53 1.64
N ALA A 13 11.44 -1.17 0.47
CA ALA A 13 10.46 -2.20 0.12
C ALA A 13 8.97 -1.91 0.40
N GLN A 14 8.56 -0.64 0.28
CA GLN A 14 7.15 -0.28 0.27
C GLN A 14 6.73 0.02 -1.16
N THR A 15 6.07 -0.93 -1.80
CA THR A 15 5.45 -0.72 -3.11
C THR A 15 3.94 -0.65 -2.94
N SER A 16 3.29 0.12 -3.79
CA SER A 16 1.84 0.19 -3.85
C SER A 16 1.38 0.14 -5.29
N GLU A 17 0.30 -0.59 -5.52
CA GLU A 17 -0.42 -0.66 -6.78
C GLU A 17 -1.81 -0.08 -6.57
N ILE A 18 -2.27 0.70 -7.54
CA ILE A 18 -3.57 1.37 -7.52
C ILE A 18 -4.27 1.01 -8.83
N VAL A 19 -5.40 0.30 -8.71
CA VAL A 19 -6.21 -0.14 -9.84
C VAL A 19 -7.61 0.45 -9.71
N TRP A 20 -8.01 1.28 -10.67
CA TRP A 20 -9.38 1.77 -10.74
C TRP A 20 -10.30 0.67 -11.26
N ARG A 21 -11.30 0.31 -10.47
CA ARG A 21 -12.34 -0.65 -10.87
C ARG A 21 -13.46 0.03 -11.66
N ASP A 22 -13.73 1.29 -11.34
CA ASP A 22 -14.66 2.17 -12.05
C ASP A 22 -14.27 3.66 -11.81
N ALA A 23 -15.17 4.61 -12.11
CA ALA A 23 -14.90 6.04 -11.99
C ALA A 23 -14.74 6.55 -10.54
N GLU A 24 -15.26 5.80 -9.57
CA GLU A 24 -15.36 6.17 -8.15
C GLU A 24 -14.73 5.12 -7.22
N THR A 25 -14.44 3.92 -7.70
CA THR A 25 -13.90 2.82 -6.90
C THR A 25 -12.46 2.49 -7.29
N VAL A 26 -11.61 2.42 -6.27
CA VAL A 26 -10.19 2.08 -6.39
C VAL A 26 -9.85 0.87 -5.52
N GLU A 27 -9.11 -0.06 -6.09
CA GLU A 27 -8.42 -1.11 -5.35
C GLU A 27 -6.97 -0.70 -5.15
N VAL A 28 -6.52 -0.79 -3.90
CA VAL A 28 -5.15 -0.45 -3.51
C VAL A 28 -4.52 -1.72 -2.96
N THR A 29 -3.36 -2.08 -3.49
CA THR A 29 -2.50 -3.10 -2.89
C THR A 29 -1.23 -2.45 -2.37
N VAL A 30 -0.80 -2.80 -1.17
CA VAL A 30 0.46 -2.36 -0.57
C VAL A 30 1.29 -3.58 -0.20
N THR A 31 2.58 -3.55 -0.52
CA THR A 31 3.57 -4.52 -0.04
C THR A 31 4.51 -3.82 0.92
N PHE A 32 4.69 -4.36 2.13
CA PHE A 32 5.48 -3.71 3.17
C PHE A 32 6.15 -4.70 4.13
N ALA A 33 7.25 -4.28 4.75
CA ALA A 33 7.86 -5.02 5.84
C ALA A 33 7.04 -4.78 7.11
N ALA A 34 6.41 -5.85 7.64
CA ALA A 34 5.62 -5.77 8.85
C ALA A 34 6.52 -5.45 10.06
N LYS A 35 6.20 -4.38 10.79
CA LYS A 35 6.87 -4.02 12.05
C LYS A 35 6.52 -5.02 13.15
N ASP A 36 5.24 -5.34 13.27
CA ASP A 36 4.74 -6.44 14.08
C ASP A 36 4.42 -7.62 13.18
N ARG A 37 5.19 -8.70 13.32
CA ARG A 37 5.03 -9.92 12.51
C ARG A 37 3.82 -10.76 12.96
N GLY A 38 3.35 -10.58 14.19
CA GLY A 38 2.16 -11.27 14.71
C GLY A 38 0.86 -10.63 14.25
N ASN A 39 0.88 -9.32 13.94
CA ASN A 39 -0.28 -8.60 13.47
C ASN A 39 0.08 -7.48 12.46
N PRO A 40 0.15 -7.78 11.15
CA PRO A 40 0.49 -6.79 10.14
C PRO A 40 -0.67 -5.84 9.78
N PHE A 41 -1.90 -6.13 10.22
CA PHE A 41 -3.11 -5.42 9.79
C PHE A 41 -3.13 -3.92 10.13
N PRO A 42 -2.74 -3.46 11.35
CA PRO A 42 -2.76 -2.04 11.67
C PRO A 42 -1.87 -1.22 10.74
N GLN A 43 -0.67 -1.71 10.44
CA GLN A 43 0.26 -1.06 9.52
C GLN A 43 -0.27 -1.08 8.09
N GLY A 44 -0.70 -2.24 7.59
CA GLY A 44 -1.20 -2.36 6.23
C GLY A 44 -2.46 -1.53 5.99
N THR A 45 -3.38 -1.50 6.95
CA THR A 45 -4.61 -0.68 6.88
C THR A 45 -4.28 0.81 6.81
N ALA A 46 -3.30 1.28 7.59
CA ALA A 46 -2.87 2.68 7.54
C ALA A 46 -2.26 3.04 6.17
N LEU A 47 -1.42 2.16 5.63
CA LEU A 47 -0.81 2.33 4.30
C LEU A 47 -1.85 2.32 3.18
N LEU A 48 -2.81 1.37 3.22
CA LEU A 48 -3.90 1.30 2.27
C LEU A 48 -4.75 2.58 2.28
N LYS A 49 -5.13 3.07 3.47
CA LYS A 49 -5.89 4.32 3.59
C LYS A 49 -5.14 5.53 3.07
N ALA A 50 -3.83 5.63 3.35
CA ALA A 50 -3.00 6.72 2.83
C ALA A 50 -2.96 6.72 1.31
N ARG A 51 -2.71 5.55 0.69
CA ARG A 51 -2.69 5.41 -0.77
C ARG A 51 -4.07 5.60 -1.41
N ALA A 52 -5.14 5.15 -0.76
CA ALA A 52 -6.50 5.42 -1.21
C ALA A 52 -6.83 6.92 -1.16
N ALA A 53 -6.36 7.65 -0.14
CA ALA A 53 -6.56 9.09 -0.06
C ALA A 53 -5.79 9.83 -1.15
N GLU A 54 -4.53 9.43 -1.42
CA GLU A 54 -3.75 9.93 -2.55
C GLU A 54 -4.43 9.66 -3.90
N ALA A 55 -4.99 8.45 -4.09
CA ALA A 55 -5.69 8.07 -5.31
C ALA A 55 -7.00 8.84 -5.50
N CYS A 56 -7.79 8.98 -4.43
CA CYS A 56 -9.06 9.67 -4.50
C CYS A 56 -8.89 11.19 -4.72
N GLY A 57 -7.90 11.82 -4.09
CA GLY A 57 -7.63 13.26 -4.24
C GLY A 57 -8.91 14.11 -4.18
N ASP A 58 -9.19 14.85 -5.25
CA ASP A 58 -10.35 15.74 -5.35
C ASP A 58 -11.69 15.02 -5.59
N LYS A 59 -11.68 13.71 -5.85
CA LYS A 59 -12.92 12.92 -6.03
C LYS A 59 -13.64 12.70 -4.69
N GLY A 60 -12.95 12.82 -3.56
CA GLY A 60 -13.53 12.77 -2.23
C GLY A 60 -12.74 11.94 -1.23
N THR A 61 -13.34 11.70 -0.06
CA THR A 61 -12.73 10.90 1.00
C THR A 61 -12.89 9.40 0.67
N PRO A 62 -11.83 8.58 0.76
CA PRO A 62 -11.92 7.15 0.53
C PRO A 62 -12.75 6.46 1.63
N ALA A 63 -13.85 5.81 1.23
CA ALA A 63 -14.69 4.97 2.08
C ALA A 63 -14.46 3.49 1.75
N ALA A 64 -13.97 2.72 2.71
CA ALA A 64 -13.72 1.28 2.54
C ALA A 64 -15.01 0.54 2.15
N GLN A 65 -14.93 -0.29 1.12
CA GLN A 65 -16.04 -1.15 0.64
C GLN A 65 -16.02 -2.55 1.27
N GLY A 66 -15.15 -2.78 2.24
CA GLY A 66 -14.97 -4.05 2.95
C GLY A 66 -13.71 -4.06 3.80
N GLU A 67 -13.43 -5.20 4.42
CA GLU A 67 -12.17 -5.39 5.15
C GLU A 67 -11.01 -5.65 4.17
N PRO A 68 -9.83 -5.07 4.43
CA PRO A 68 -8.65 -5.38 3.64
C PRO A 68 -8.21 -6.83 3.89
N VAL A 69 -7.57 -7.44 2.90
CA VAL A 69 -7.12 -8.84 2.96
C VAL A 69 -5.62 -8.93 2.71
N VAL A 70 -4.96 -9.90 3.35
CA VAL A 70 -3.59 -10.26 3.00
C VAL A 70 -3.61 -11.06 1.70
N THR A 71 -2.93 -10.58 0.67
CA THR A 71 -2.87 -11.19 -0.65
C THR A 71 -1.59 -11.99 -0.89
N GLY A 72 -0.57 -11.79 -0.05
CA GLY A 72 0.68 -12.54 -0.16
C GLY A 72 1.67 -12.24 0.95
N ILE A 73 2.62 -13.16 1.11
CA ILE A 73 3.80 -12.98 1.97
C ILE A 73 5.01 -13.44 1.15
N ALA A 74 5.99 -12.56 1.00
CA ALA A 74 7.20 -12.82 0.22
C ALA A 74 8.46 -12.47 1.01
N MET A 75 9.60 -13.06 0.64
CA MET A 75 10.90 -12.71 1.22
C MET A 75 11.64 -11.78 0.27
N ALA A 76 12.00 -10.58 0.73
CA ALA A 76 12.80 -9.63 -0.03
C ALA A 76 13.96 -9.12 0.82
N GLY A 77 15.20 -9.25 0.32
CA GLY A 77 16.40 -8.83 1.06
C GLY A 77 16.53 -9.49 2.44
N GLY A 78 16.11 -10.76 2.56
CA GLY A 78 16.13 -11.51 3.82
C GLY A 78 15.07 -11.12 4.84
N LYS A 79 14.10 -10.25 4.48
CA LYS A 79 13.01 -9.81 5.36
C LYS A 79 11.65 -10.23 4.80
N PRO A 80 10.70 -10.67 5.63
CA PRO A 80 9.33 -10.92 5.19
C PRO A 80 8.65 -9.59 4.83
N GLN A 81 8.02 -9.60 3.68
CA GLN A 81 7.15 -8.56 3.15
C GLN A 81 5.73 -9.12 3.12
N VAL A 82 4.77 -8.33 3.56
CA VAL A 82 3.34 -8.65 3.54
C VAL A 82 2.68 -7.79 2.48
N SER A 83 1.90 -8.42 1.61
CA SER A 83 1.04 -7.73 0.64
C SER A 83 -0.39 -7.74 1.16
N MET A 84 -1.03 -6.56 1.19
CA MET A 84 -2.43 -6.39 1.56
C MET A 84 -3.17 -5.60 0.49
N SER A 85 -4.41 -5.99 0.19
CA SER A 85 -5.30 -5.28 -0.73
C SER A 85 -6.55 -4.79 0.00
N GLY A 86 -7.07 -3.63 -0.43
CA GLY A 86 -8.34 -3.09 0.03
C GLY A 86 -9.04 -2.30 -1.08
N VAL A 87 -10.38 -2.30 -1.06
CA VAL A 87 -11.22 -1.58 -2.04
C VAL A 87 -11.87 -0.38 -1.36
N TYR A 88 -11.81 0.78 -2.01
CA TYR A 88 -12.28 2.06 -1.51
C TYR A 88 -13.13 2.77 -2.56
N ALA A 89 -14.24 3.36 -2.15
CA ALA A 89 -15.01 4.29 -2.97
C ALA A 89 -14.65 5.73 -2.60
N CYS A 90 -14.30 6.56 -3.57
CA CYS A 90 -14.04 7.97 -3.40
C CYS A 90 -15.39 8.71 -3.34
N ARG A 91 -15.81 9.11 -2.14
CA ARG A 91 -17.09 9.80 -1.95
C ARG A 91 -16.88 11.23 -1.47
N LYS A 92 -17.60 12.19 -2.06
CA LYS A 92 -17.69 13.54 -1.49
C LYS A 92 -18.49 13.44 -0.20
N SER A 93 -17.84 13.78 0.92
CA SER A 93 -18.43 13.88 2.25
C SER A 93 -19.48 14.98 2.31
#